data_AF-A0A4R2S4U0-F1
#
_entry.id   AF-A0A4R2S4U0-F1
#
_cell.length_a   1.000
_cell.length_b   1.000
_cell.length_c   1.000
_cell.angle_alpha   90.00
_cell.angle_beta   90.00
_cell.angle_gamma   90.00
#
_symmetry.space_group_name_H-M   'P 1'
#
loop_
_entity.id
_entity.type
_entity.pdbx_description
1 polymer ?
#
loop_
_entity_poly.entity_id
_entity_poly.type
_entity_poly.pdbx_seq_one_letter_code
_entity_poly.pdbx_strand_id
1 'polypeptide(L)' 'MTRAPLTLYNSLSRQRERFVPIDPGNVGIYFLGPTVYNHAHIGNLRAYVFTPRCGAC' A
#
# COMPACT_ATOMS: atom_id res chain seq x y z
N MET A 1 -0.95 -1.73 22.09
CA MET A 1 -0.66 -1.33 20.70
C MET A 1 0.50 -0.36 20.71
N THR A 2 1.60 -0.71 20.05
CA THR A 2 2.88 -0.01 20.14
C THR A 2 2.74 1.41 19.59
N ARG A 3 3.05 2.42 20.42
CA ARG A 3 2.89 3.86 20.15
C ARG A 3 3.99 4.40 19.23
N ALA A 4 4.44 3.60 18.28
CA ALA A 4 5.49 3.96 17.34
C ALA A 4 4.88 4.64 16.10
N PRO A 5 5.44 5.78 15.64
CA PRO A 5 4.94 6.47 14.44
C PRO A 5 5.14 5.62 13.18
N LEU A 6 4.08 5.45 12.38
CA LEU A 6 4.16 4.74 11.10
C LEU A 6 5.06 5.51 10.14
N THR A 7 6.03 4.81 9.55
CA THR A 7 7.00 5.37 8.59
C THR A 7 6.97 4.52 7.32
N LEU A 8 6.81 5.16 6.17
CA LEU A 8 6.73 4.52 4.85
C LEU A 8 7.89 4.99 3.97
N TYR A 9 8.35 4.14 3.06
CA TYR A 9 9.31 4.55 2.04
C TYR A 9 8.56 5.27 0.91
N ASN A 10 8.91 6.53 0.67
CA ASN A 10 8.32 7.33 -0.39
C ASN A 10 9.23 7.26 -1.62
N SER A 11 8.76 6.64 -2.70
CA SER A 11 9.52 6.52 -3.95
C SER A 11 9.77 7.87 -4.64
N LEU A 12 8.96 8.90 -4.36
CA LEU A 12 9.12 10.24 -4.92
C LEU A 12 10.37 10.94 -4.35
N SER A 13 10.54 10.88 -3.03
CA SER A 13 11.70 11.47 -2.34
C SER A 13 12.86 10.49 -2.14
N ARG A 14 12.60 9.19 -2.36
CA ARG A 14 13.52 8.06 -2.12
C ARG A 14 13.97 7.94 -0.67
N GLN A 15 13.16 8.41 0.27
CA GLN A 15 13.46 8.41 1.70
C GLN A 15 12.32 7.76 2.50
N ARG A 16 12.63 7.42 3.76
CA ARG A 16 11.61 6.99 4.73
C ARG A 16 10.98 8.22 5.36
N GLU A 17 9.67 8.36 5.20
CA GLU A 17 8.89 9.49 5.67
C GLU A 17 7.82 9.04 6.65
N ARG A 18 7.50 9.91 7.61
CA ARG A 18 6.40 9.66 8.54
C ARG A 18 5.08 9.74 7.78
N PHE A 19 4.24 8.73 7.93
CA PHE A 19 2.90 8.75 7.37
C PHE A 19 2.01 9.69 8.18
N VAL A 20 1.43 10.69 7.51
CA VAL A 20 0.44 11.60 8.04
C VAL A 20 -0.78 11.53 7.11
N PRO A 21 -1.95 11.04 7.59
CA PRO A 21 -3.11 10.91 6.74
C PRO A 21 -3.68 12.29 6.39
N ILE A 22 -4.28 12.39 5.20
CA ILE A 22 -4.92 13.62 4.74
C ILE A 22 -6.20 13.88 5.55
N ASP A 23 -6.97 12.82 5.84
CA ASP A 23 -8.10 12.84 6.75
C ASP A 23 -7.76 12.05 8.03
N PRO A 24 -7.88 12.62 9.25
CA PRO A 24 -7.47 11.95 10.48
C PRO A 24 -8.21 10.64 10.79
N GLY A 25 -9.42 10.44 10.24
CA GLY A 25 -10.23 9.26 10.46
C GLY A 25 -10.14 8.23 9.35
N ASN A 26 -9.59 8.60 8.17
CA ASN A 26 -9.65 7.77 6.98
C ASN A 26 -8.30 7.71 6.26
N VAL A 27 -7.89 6.49 5.90
CA VAL A 27 -6.70 6.24 5.10
C VAL A 27 -7.11 5.58 3.78
N GLY A 28 -6.92 6.29 2.67
CA GLY A 28 -7.10 5.74 1.33
C GLY A 28 -5.79 5.13 0.81
N ILE A 29 -5.86 3.92 0.25
CA ILE A 29 -4.71 3.27 -0.39
C ILE A 29 -5.14 2.74 -1.76
N TYR A 30 -4.36 3.03 -2.79
CA TYR A 30 -4.61 2.60 -4.16
C TYR A 30 -3.49 1.71 -4.69
N PHE A 31 -3.86 0.65 -5.39
CA PHE A 31 -2.93 -0.28 -6.04
C PHE A 31 -3.38 -0.56 -7.46
N LEU A 32 -2.41 -0.78 -8.35
CA LEU A 32 -2.66 -1.14 -9.74
C LEU A 32 -3.20 -2.58 -9.82
N GLY A 33 -4.33 -2.73 -10.51
CA GLY A 33 -4.96 -4.02 -10.84
C GLY A 33 -4.18 -4.81 -11.91
N PRO A 34 -4.53 -6.09 -12.19
CA PRO A 34 -3.96 -6.80 -13.33
C PRO A 34 -4.76 -6.42 -14.59
N THR A 35 -4.13 -6.46 -15.76
CA THR A 35 -4.88 -6.38 -17.01
C THR A 35 -5.67 -7.68 -17.21
N VAL A 36 -6.97 -7.58 -17.49
CA VAL A 36 -7.92 -8.73 -17.51
C VAL A 36 -7.91 -9.53 -18.82
N TYR A 37 -6.95 -9.29 -19.70
CA TYR A 37 -6.87 -9.97 -21.00
C TYR A 37 -6.29 -11.40 -20.91
N ASN A 38 -5.73 -11.79 -19.76
CA ASN A 38 -5.18 -13.13 -19.55
C ASN A 38 -5.15 -13.49 -18.06
N HIS A 39 -4.88 -14.76 -17.76
CA HIS A 39 -4.71 -15.27 -16.41
C HIS A 39 -3.58 -14.55 -15.66
N ALA A 40 -3.80 -14.26 -14.38
CA ALA A 40 -2.79 -13.70 -13.51
C ALA A 40 -1.66 -14.71 -13.28
N HIS A 41 -0.42 -14.26 -13.48
CA HIS A 41 0.78 -15.06 -13.21
C HIS A 41 1.34 -14.73 -11.82
N ILE A 42 2.30 -15.53 -11.35
CA ILE A 42 2.88 -15.42 -9.99
C ILE A 42 3.45 -14.02 -9.66
N GLY A 43 3.95 -13.30 -10.67
CA GLY A 43 4.44 -11.93 -10.55
C GLY A 43 3.34 -10.96 -10.11
N ASN A 44 2.17 -11.05 -10.72
CA ASN A 44 0.99 -10.27 -10.32
C ASN A 44 0.61 -10.59 -8.86
N LEU A 45 0.57 -11.88 -8.51
CA LEU A 45 0.13 -12.34 -7.19
C LEU A 45 1.04 -11.86 -6.05
N ARG A 46 2.34 -11.67 -6.30
CA ARG A 46 3.25 -11.11 -5.28
C ARG A 46 2.79 -9.73 -4.80
N ALA A 47 2.35 -8.87 -5.70
CA ALA A 47 1.79 -7.57 -5.35
C ALA A 47 0.49 -7.74 -4.54
N TYR A 48 -0.41 -8.63 -4.99
CA TYR A 48 -1.67 -8.93 -4.29
C TYR A 48 -1.52 -9.53 -2.90
N VAL A 49 -0.41 -10.19 -2.58
CA VAL A 49 -0.16 -10.75 -1.24
C VAL A 49 0.45 -9.71 -0.30
N PHE A 50 1.19 -8.74 -0.85
CA PHE A 50 1.82 -7.68 -0.06
C PHE A 50 0.84 -6.56 0.30
N THR A 51 -0.01 -6.18 -0.65
CA THR A 51 -1.02 -5.13 -0.56
C THR A 51 -2.18 -5.32 0.44
N PRO A 52 -2.74 -6.53 0.69
CA PRO A 52 -4.08 -6.68 1.25
C PRO A 52 -4.14 -6.43 2.76
N ARG A 53 -3.00 -6.20 3.42
CA ARG A 53 -2.96 -5.98 4.88
C ARG A 53 -3.21 -4.52 5.28
N CYS A 54 -3.14 -3.57 4.34
CA CYS A 54 -3.43 -2.16 4.62
C CYS A 54 -4.75 -1.68 3.98
N GLY A 55 -5.38 -2.50 3.14
CA GLY A 55 -6.65 -2.20 2.49
C GLY A 55 -7.81 -2.87 3.20
N ALA A 56 -8.13 -2.43 4.40
CA ALA A 56 -9.46 -2.61 4.96
C ALA A 56 -9.93 -1.22 5.35
N CYS A 57 -10.95 -0.75 4.65
CA CYS A 57 -11.80 0.37 5.06
C CYS A 57 -12.17 0.27 6.54
#